data_AF-A0A961GXD9-F1
#
_entry.id   AF-A0A961GXD9-F1
#
_cell.length_a   1.000
_cell.length_b   1.000
_cell.length_c   1.000
_cell.angle_alpha   90.00
_cell.angle_beta   90.00
_cell.angle_gamma   90.00
#
_symmetry.space_group_name_H-M   'P 1'
#
loop_
_entity.id
_entity.type
_entity.pdbx_description
1 polymer ?
#
loop_
_entity_poly.entity_id
_entity_poly.type
_entity_poly.pdbx_seq_one_letter_code
_entity_poly.pdbx_strand_id
1 'polypeptide(L)'
;MSLGAILDEREGSTPGEKGPSADDLFARFEAWVADEQGLALYPAQEEALLGLALGSNVILATPTGTGKSLVAQGAHFFAVAEGRRTVYTAPIKALVSEKFFDLVAAFGAERVGMVTGDTSINPEAPILCCTAEILAN
;
A
#
# COMPACT_ATOMS: atom_id res chain seq x y z
N MET A 1 8.40 -8.63 -10.36
CA MET A 1 7.16 -7.87 -10.68
C MET A 1 6.85 -6.92 -9.51
N SER A 2 6.51 -5.65 -9.78
CA SER A 2 6.14 -4.71 -8.72
C SER A 2 4.66 -4.84 -8.35
N LEU A 3 4.23 -4.30 -7.19
CA LEU A 3 2.81 -4.21 -6.86
C LEU A 3 2.04 -3.34 -7.87
N GLY A 4 2.69 -2.31 -8.42
CA GLY A 4 2.15 -1.50 -9.51
C GLY A 4 1.77 -2.35 -10.73
N ALA A 5 2.66 -3.25 -11.16
CA ALA A 5 2.40 -4.12 -12.30
C ALA A 5 1.22 -5.10 -12.04
N ILE A 6 1.07 -5.60 -10.81
CA ILE A 6 -0.07 -6.45 -10.42
C ILE A 6 -1.39 -5.67 -10.51
N LEU A 7 -1.35 -4.37 -10.18
CA LEU A 7 -2.51 -3.47 -10.29
C LEU A 7 -2.84 -3.13 -11.75
N ASP A 8 -1.84 -2.98 -12.62
CA ASP A 8 -2.03 -2.72 -14.06
C ASP A 8 -2.80 -3.84 -14.77
N GLU A 9 -2.59 -5.10 -14.38
CA GLU A 9 -3.32 -6.25 -14.94
C GLU A 9 -4.85 -6.15 -14.73
N ARG A 10 -5.31 -5.37 -13.75
CA ARG A 10 -6.74 -5.08 -13.52
C ARG A 10 -7.34 -4.18 -14.60
N GLU A 11 -6.58 -3.18 -15.07
CA GLU A 11 -7.10 -2.13 -15.97
C GLU A 11 -7.53 -2.69 -17.34
N GLY A 12 -7.10 -3.92 -17.68
CA GLY A 12 -7.50 -4.64 -18.89
C GLY A 12 -8.80 -5.45 -18.78
N SER A 13 -9.49 -5.48 -17.63
CA SER A 13 -10.73 -6.24 -17.44
C SER A 13 -11.93 -5.63 -18.19
N THR A 14 -12.78 -6.49 -18.76
CA THR A 14 -13.89 -6.04 -19.63
C THR A 14 -15.03 -5.45 -18.78
N PRO A 15 -15.73 -4.38 -19.22
CA PRO A 15 -16.88 -3.86 -18.49
C PRO A 15 -17.94 -4.94 -18.22
N GLY A 16 -18.21 -5.21 -16.94
CA GLY A 16 -19.17 -6.24 -16.48
C GLY A 16 -18.54 -7.47 -15.84
N GLU A 17 -17.22 -7.64 -15.92
CA GLU A 17 -16.50 -8.66 -15.16
C GLU A 17 -16.42 -8.24 -13.69
N LYS A 18 -16.76 -9.16 -12.76
CA LYS A 18 -16.53 -8.92 -11.34
C LYS A 18 -15.03 -8.75 -11.15
N GLY A 19 -14.61 -7.63 -10.56
CA GLY A 19 -13.22 -7.41 -10.18
C GLY A 19 -12.69 -8.54 -9.28
N PRO A 20 -11.36 -8.64 -9.11
CA PRO A 20 -10.75 -9.68 -8.28
C PRO A 20 -11.36 -9.67 -6.88
N SER A 21 -11.63 -10.85 -6.34
CA SER A 21 -12.13 -10.99 -4.98
C SER A 21 -11.07 -10.60 -3.95
N ALA A 22 -11.48 -10.39 -2.69
CA ALA A 22 -10.54 -10.16 -1.59
C ALA A 22 -9.50 -11.30 -1.49
N ASP A 23 -9.93 -12.54 -1.70
CA ASP A 23 -9.06 -13.72 -1.69
C ASP A 23 -8.05 -13.68 -2.85
N ASP A 24 -8.48 -13.29 -4.05
CA ASP A 24 -7.58 -13.16 -5.21
C ASP A 24 -6.53 -12.07 -4.98
N LEU A 25 -6.94 -10.92 -4.44
CA LEU A 25 -6.03 -9.83 -4.11
C LEU A 25 -5.04 -10.23 -3.02
N PHE A 26 -5.52 -10.90 -1.97
CA PHE A 26 -4.67 -11.41 -0.91
C PHE A 26 -3.63 -12.39 -1.47
N ALA A 27 -4.06 -13.39 -2.25
CA ALA A 27 -3.17 -14.38 -2.86
C ALA A 27 -2.11 -13.74 -3.77
N ARG A 28 -2.50 -12.73 -4.57
CA ARG A 28 -1.54 -11.97 -5.41
C ARG A 28 -0.52 -11.21 -4.57
N PHE A 29 -0.96 -10.57 -3.47
CA PHE A 29 -0.06 -9.86 -2.57
C PHE A 29 0.89 -10.83 -1.85
N GLU A 30 0.39 -11.97 -1.37
CA GLU A 30 1.20 -13.01 -0.73
C GLU A 30 2.23 -13.61 -1.69
N ALA A 31 1.84 -13.89 -2.94
CA ALA A 31 2.76 -14.34 -3.98
C ALA A 31 3.87 -13.31 -4.23
N TRP A 32 3.53 -12.02 -4.31
CA TRP A 32 4.52 -10.96 -4.43
C TRP A 32 5.50 -10.92 -3.25
N VAL A 33 5.02 -11.10 -2.02
CA VAL A 33 5.88 -11.18 -0.83
C VAL A 33 6.84 -12.38 -0.92
N ALA A 34 6.34 -13.54 -1.33
CA ALA A 34 7.15 -14.74 -1.48
C ALA A 34 8.20 -14.61 -2.58
N ASP A 35 7.78 -14.22 -3.78
CA ASP A 35 8.61 -14.28 -4.99
C ASP A 35 9.58 -13.11 -5.10
N GLU A 36 9.15 -11.91 -4.71
CA GLU A 36 9.91 -10.68 -4.94
C GLU A 36 10.63 -10.18 -3.69
N GLN A 37 10.09 -10.45 -2.50
CA GLN A 37 10.76 -10.11 -1.24
C GLN A 37 11.52 -11.30 -0.65
N GLY A 38 11.23 -12.54 -1.10
CA GLY A 38 11.86 -13.74 -0.54
C GLY A 38 11.44 -14.01 0.90
N LEU A 39 10.23 -13.58 1.29
CA LEU A 39 9.73 -13.64 2.66
C LEU A 39 8.48 -14.51 2.75
N ALA A 40 8.23 -15.06 3.94
CA ALA A 40 6.94 -15.60 4.31
C ALA A 40 6.29 -14.66 5.33
N LEU A 41 4.96 -14.52 5.25
CA LEU A 41 4.22 -13.71 6.21
C LEU A 41 4.32 -14.32 7.61
N TYR A 42 4.48 -13.45 8.61
CA TYR A 42 4.29 -13.88 9.99
C TYR A 42 2.79 -13.99 10.29
N PRO A 43 2.38 -14.85 11.25
CA PRO A 43 0.95 -15.03 11.56
C PRO A 43 0.21 -13.72 11.84
N ALA A 44 0.84 -12.79 12.58
CA ALA A 44 0.24 -11.48 12.87
C ALA A 44 0.14 -10.56 11.64
N GLN A 45 1.01 -10.74 10.64
CA GLN A 45 0.92 -9.98 9.38
C GLN A 45 -0.17 -10.57 8.48
N GLU A 46 -0.24 -11.89 8.39
CA GLU A 46 -1.27 -12.62 7.65
C GLU A 46 -2.67 -12.26 8.17
N GLU A 47 -2.89 -12.34 9.48
CA GLU A 47 -4.16 -11.96 10.11
C GLU A 47 -4.53 -10.49 9.82
N ALA A 48 -3.56 -9.58 9.93
CA ALA A 48 -3.78 -8.17 9.61
C ALA A 48 -4.13 -7.95 8.14
N LEU A 49 -3.42 -8.60 7.22
CA LEU A 49 -3.63 -8.48 5.78
C LEU A 49 -4.98 -9.08 5.35
N LEU A 50 -5.37 -10.24 5.90
CA LEU A 50 -6.69 -10.82 5.68
C LEU A 50 -7.79 -9.88 6.17
N GLY A 51 -7.65 -9.32 7.38
CA GLY A 51 -8.58 -8.33 7.89
C GLY A 51 -8.72 -7.12 6.96
N LEU A 52 -7.60 -6.58 6.47
CA LEU A 52 -7.57 -5.46 5.53
C LEU A 52 -8.21 -5.80 4.18
N ALA A 53 -7.91 -6.97 3.61
CA ALA A 53 -8.47 -7.43 2.33
C ALA A 53 -10.00 -7.60 2.42
N LEU A 54 -10.52 -7.94 3.60
CA LEU A 54 -11.96 -8.02 3.89
C LEU A 54 -12.59 -6.67 4.29
N GLY A 55 -11.83 -5.57 4.24
CA GLY A 55 -12.31 -4.22 4.53
C GLY A 55 -12.37 -3.84 6.02
N SER A 56 -11.74 -4.61 6.90
CA SER A 56 -11.65 -4.30 8.34
C SER A 56 -10.58 -3.25 8.64
N ASN A 57 -10.75 -2.54 9.76
CA ASN A 57 -9.71 -1.67 10.31
C ASN A 57 -8.78 -2.48 11.23
N VAL A 58 -7.48 -2.21 11.15
CA VAL A 58 -6.45 -2.94 11.92
C VAL A 58 -5.62 -1.99 12.76
N ILE A 59 -5.37 -2.38 14.02
CA ILE A 59 -4.34 -1.80 14.89
C ILE A 59 -3.23 -2.83 15.05
N LEU A 60 -2.08 -2.59 14.44
CA LEU A 60 -0.94 -3.53 14.47
C LEU A 60 0.12 -3.06 15.46
N ALA A 61 0.20 -3.73 16.61
CA ALA A 61 1.19 -3.45 17.66
C ALA A 61 2.30 -4.50 17.67
N THR A 62 3.31 -4.32 16.82
CA THR A 62 4.49 -5.21 16.75
C THR A 62 5.80 -4.44 16.96
N PRO A 63 6.89 -5.06 17.45
CA PRO A 63 8.19 -4.41 17.60
C PRO A 63 8.75 -3.84 16.28
N THR A 64 9.67 -2.89 16.35
CA THR A 64 10.42 -2.42 15.16
C THR A 64 11.15 -3.58 14.49
N GLY A 65 11.28 -3.54 13.15
CA GLY A 65 11.90 -4.62 12.38
C GLY A 65 11.03 -5.85 12.09
N THR A 66 9.78 -5.89 12.56
CA THR A 66 8.87 -7.06 12.37
C THR A 66 7.89 -6.92 11.20
N GLY A 67 8.18 -6.02 10.24
CA GLY A 67 7.42 -5.94 8.99
C GLY A 67 6.11 -5.14 9.02
N LYS A 68 5.95 -4.16 9.92
CA LYS A 68 4.81 -3.22 9.87
C LYS A 68 4.66 -2.53 8.51
N SER A 69 5.78 -2.19 7.87
CA SER A 69 5.80 -1.61 6.53
C SER A 69 5.15 -2.50 5.48
N LEU A 70 5.31 -3.83 5.60
CA LEU A 70 4.73 -4.80 4.67
C LEU A 70 3.20 -4.82 4.80
N VAL A 71 2.67 -4.80 6.02
CA VAL A 71 1.22 -4.69 6.24
C VAL A 71 0.67 -3.36 5.70
N ALA A 72 1.42 -2.26 5.87
CA ALA A 72 1.05 -0.97 5.27
C ALA A 72 1.03 -1.01 3.73
N GLN A 73 2.00 -1.68 3.09
CA GLN A 73 1.97 -1.91 1.64
C GLN A 73 0.74 -2.70 1.20
N GLY A 74 0.36 -3.74 1.94
CA GLY A 74 -0.88 -4.47 1.67
C GLY A 74 -2.13 -3.60 1.77
N ALA A 75 -2.21 -2.75 2.80
CA ALA A 75 -3.31 -1.78 2.94
C ALA A 75 -3.42 -0.85 1.73
N HIS A 76 -2.29 -0.32 1.24
CA HIS A 76 -2.26 0.49 0.02
C HIS A 76 -2.68 -0.31 -1.21
N PHE A 77 -2.16 -1.53 -1.37
CA PHE A 77 -2.46 -2.40 -2.50
C PHE A 77 -3.96 -2.72 -2.60
N PHE A 78 -4.59 -3.18 -1.52
CA PHE A 78 -6.02 -3.52 -1.53
C PHE A 78 -6.90 -2.31 -1.85
N ALA A 79 -6.63 -1.16 -1.23
CA ALA A 79 -7.42 0.04 -1.47
C ALA A 79 -7.25 0.57 -2.91
N VAL A 80 -6.03 0.56 -3.47
CA VAL A 80 -5.82 0.96 -4.87
C VAL A 80 -6.46 -0.05 -5.83
N ALA A 81 -6.43 -1.34 -5.52
CA ALA A 81 -7.15 -2.38 -6.27
C ALA A 81 -8.68 -2.20 -6.24
N GLU A 82 -9.22 -1.47 -5.26
CA GLU A 82 -10.63 -1.06 -5.21
C GLU A 82 -10.88 0.29 -5.91
N GLY A 83 -9.85 0.96 -6.45
CA GLY A 83 -9.96 2.30 -7.02
C GLY A 83 -10.07 3.41 -5.97
N ARG A 84 -9.65 3.14 -4.74
CA ARG A 84 -9.64 4.11 -3.63
C ARG A 84 -8.30 4.80 -3.54
N ARG A 85 -8.32 6.00 -2.98
CA ARG A 85 -7.13 6.76 -2.61
C ARG A 85 -6.73 6.46 -1.16
N THR A 86 -5.43 6.44 -0.90
CA THR A 86 -4.86 6.11 0.42
C THR A 86 -3.82 7.13 0.84
N VAL A 87 -3.60 7.24 2.15
CA VAL A 87 -2.61 8.14 2.71
C VAL A 87 -1.67 7.38 3.65
N TYR A 88 -0.37 7.49 3.43
CA TYR A 88 0.64 7.20 4.43
C TYR A 88 0.98 8.47 5.19
N THR A 89 0.88 8.44 6.51
CA THR A 89 1.19 9.59 7.36
C THR A 89 2.20 9.25 8.44
N ALA A 90 3.13 10.17 8.68
CA ALA A 90 4.14 10.07 9.72
C ALA A 90 4.40 11.44 10.38
N PRO A 91 4.90 11.48 11.62
CA PRO A 91 5.04 12.73 12.37
C PRO A 91 6.17 13.64 11.86
N ILE A 92 7.17 13.11 11.15
CA ILE A 92 8.34 13.88 10.68
C ILE A 92 8.59 13.69 9.19
N LYS A 93 9.06 14.75 8.53
CA LYS A 93 9.32 14.78 7.08
C LYS A 93 10.26 13.68 6.61
N ALA A 94 11.33 13.39 7.36
CA ALA A 94 12.31 12.38 6.98
C ALA A 94 11.67 10.98 6.81
N LEU A 95 10.75 10.59 7.69
CA LEU A 95 10.03 9.30 7.60
C LEU A 95 9.03 9.28 6.43
N VAL A 96 8.41 10.43 6.14
CA VAL A 96 7.54 10.58 4.96
C VAL A 96 8.35 10.40 3.68
N SER A 97 9.53 11.02 3.59
CA SER A 97 10.42 10.88 2.44
C SER A 97 10.98 9.48 2.28
N GLU A 98 11.42 8.84 3.36
CA GLU A 98 11.84 7.43 3.36
C GLU A 98 10.72 6.54 2.81
N LYS A 99 9.49 6.69 3.35
CA LYS A 99 8.37 5.87 2.90
C LYS A 99 7.93 6.18 1.47
N PHE A 100 8.00 7.43 1.05
CA PHE A 100 7.73 7.80 -0.34
C PHE A 100 8.59 7.00 -1.32
N PHE A 101 9.90 6.90 -1.08
CA PHE A 101 10.78 6.12 -1.95
C PHE A 101 10.49 4.61 -1.91
N ASP A 102 10.21 4.05 -0.73
CA ASP A 102 9.82 2.64 -0.59
C ASP A 102 8.53 2.34 -1.40
N LEU A 103 7.54 3.24 -1.31
CA LEU A 103 6.27 3.07 -2.01
C LEU A 103 6.42 3.32 -3.51
N VAL A 104 7.26 4.26 -3.94
CA VAL A 104 7.58 4.43 -5.37
C VAL A 104 8.23 3.16 -5.93
N ALA A 105 9.15 2.53 -5.19
CA ALA A 105 9.77 1.28 -5.62
C ALA A 105 8.75 0.13 -5.74
N ALA A 106 7.77 0.06 -4.83
CA ALA A 106 6.76 -0.99 -4.82
C ALA A 106 5.62 -0.75 -5.83
N PHE A 107 5.14 0.48 -5.98
CA PHE A 107 3.92 0.81 -6.71
C PHE A 107 4.15 1.57 -8.02
N GLY A 108 5.33 2.12 -8.25
CA GLY A 108 5.60 3.01 -9.39
C GLY A 108 5.42 4.49 -9.05
N ALA A 109 6.20 5.36 -9.70
CA ALA A 109 6.21 6.79 -9.42
C ALA A 109 4.91 7.50 -9.84
N GLU A 110 4.19 6.95 -10.81
CA GLU A 110 2.90 7.44 -11.28
C GLU A 110 1.77 7.28 -10.25
N ARG A 111 1.89 6.29 -9.35
CA ARG A 111 0.89 5.98 -8.32
C ARG A 111 1.15 6.61 -6.96
N VAL A 112 2.34 7.20 -6.76
CA VAL A 112 2.76 7.68 -5.45
C VAL A 112 3.07 9.17 -5.49
N GLY A 113 2.50 9.89 -4.54
CA GLY A 113 2.72 11.31 -4.31
C GLY A 113 3.30 11.58 -2.93
N MET A 114 3.84 12.77 -2.76
CA MET A 114 4.30 13.27 -1.46
C MET A 114 3.92 14.74 -1.30
N VAL A 115 3.31 15.08 -0.17
CA VAL A 115 3.07 16.47 0.24
C VAL A 115 3.63 16.68 1.64
N THR A 116 4.59 17.59 1.73
CA THR A 116 5.14 18.16 2.97
C THR A 116 4.96 19.68 2.92
N GLY A 117 5.24 20.39 4.02
CA GLY A 117 5.12 21.86 4.03
C GLY A 117 6.01 22.61 3.03
N ASP A 118 7.00 21.94 2.44
CA ASP A 118 8.01 22.48 1.52
C ASP A 118 8.08 21.77 0.16
N THR A 119 7.38 20.65 -0.02
CA THR A 119 7.45 19.85 -1.25
C THR A 119 6.08 19.30 -1.60
N SER A 120 5.70 19.37 -2.88
CA SER A 120 4.50 18.74 -3.42
C SER A 120 4.88 18.00 -4.71
N ILE A 121 4.71 16.69 -4.70
CA ILE A 121 5.01 15.78 -5.81
C ILE A 121 3.78 14.92 -6.04
N ASN A 122 3.25 14.91 -7.27
CA ASN A 122 2.11 14.10 -7.68
C ASN A 122 0.97 14.10 -6.61
N PRO A 123 0.45 15.27 -6.19
CA PRO A 123 -0.43 15.34 -5.03
C PRO A 123 -1.72 14.55 -5.23
N GLU A 124 -2.19 14.41 -6.47
CA GLU A 124 -3.41 13.66 -6.80
C GLU A 124 -3.19 12.14 -6.97
N ALA A 125 -1.99 11.65 -6.66
CA ALA A 125 -1.67 10.23 -6.71
C ALA A 125 -2.65 9.38 -5.85
N PRO A 126 -2.94 8.14 -6.28
CA PRO A 126 -3.77 7.21 -5.50
C PRO A 126 -3.13 6.82 -4.15
N ILE A 127 -1.81 6.95 -3.99
CA ILE A 127 -1.11 6.79 -2.72
C ILE A 127 -0.41 8.10 -2.38
N LEU A 128 -0.81 8.78 -1.32
CA LEU A 128 -0.20 10.03 -0.87
C LEU A 128 0.62 9.82 0.40
N CYS A 129 1.90 10.21 0.39
CA CYS A 129 2.71 10.33 1.59
C CYS A 129 2.65 11.77 2.12
N CYS A 130 2.33 11.98 3.39
CA CYS A 130 2.36 13.32 3.97
C CYS A 130 2.68 13.32 5.47
N THR A 131 2.96 14.49 6.03
CA THR A 131 3.03 14.62 7.49
C THR A 131 1.63 14.60 8.10
N ALA A 132 1.54 14.28 9.39
CA ALA A 132 0.26 14.34 10.12
C ALA A 132 -0.37 15.74 10.10
N GLU A 133 0.44 16.79 10.16
CA GLU A 133 -0.01 18.19 10.03
C GLU A 133 -0.66 18.47 8.67
N ILE A 134 -0.04 18.02 7.58
CA ILE A 134 -0.58 18.21 6.23
C ILE A 134 -1.92 17.49 6.07
N LEU A 135 -2.05 16.28 6.62
CA LEU A 135 -3.30 15.51 6.54
C LEU A 135 -4.46 16.15 7.32
N ALA A 136 -4.15 16.93 8.36
CA ALA A 136 -5.15 17.53 9.23
C ALA A 136 -5.72 18.87 8.71
N ASN A 137 -5.14 19.42 7.63
CA ASN A 137 -5.57 20.68 6.98
C ASN A 137 -6.45 20.41 5.76
#